data_AF-A0A1D7XQR1-F1
#
_entry.id   AF-A0A1D7XQR1-F1
#
_cell.length_a   1.000
_cell.length_b   1.000
_cell.length_c   1.000
_cell.angle_alpha   90.00
_cell.angle_beta   90.00
_cell.angle_gamma   90.00
#
_symmetry.space_group_name_H-M   'P 1'
#
loop_
_entity.id
_entity.type
_entity.pdbx_description
1 polymer ?
#
loop_
_entity_poly.entity_id
_entity_poly.type
_entity_poly.pdbx_seq_one_letter_code
_entity_poly.pdbx_strand_id
1 'polypeptide(L)'
;MSGKYTIFFQYKNIHLFFIFLKCYVAMLSSISFIFFMKYFLFILLLPLAFLSCQDDIQTSSPTFQGLQQGDFVWRSTVRTATVQSSGVLSISGSDGYGTMIISLPEAAVGVYTLGQGELSTITFTEGITTYSTQNNGTEFPVYLGDGQVTLEEVNTVSKTLKGSFYFNSYDDEGSKYLNFSEGVFYNLRYID
;
A
#
# COMPACT_ATOMS: atom_id res chain seq x y z
N MET A 1 -11.52 -15.66 -6.86
CA MET A 1 -10.70 -16.19 -7.97
C MET A 1 -9.45 -15.33 -8.11
N SER A 2 -8.38 -15.62 -7.38
CA SER A 2 -7.05 -15.05 -7.58
C SER A 2 -6.08 -16.00 -6.86
N GLY A 3 -5.23 -16.69 -7.61
CA GLY A 3 -4.42 -17.78 -7.05
C GLY A 3 -3.85 -18.77 -8.07
N LYS A 4 -4.25 -18.67 -9.35
CA LYS A 4 -3.73 -19.54 -10.42
C LYS A 4 -2.55 -18.94 -11.21
N TYR A 5 -2.31 -17.63 -11.13
CA TYR A 5 -1.28 -16.97 -11.95
C TYR A 5 0.10 -16.88 -11.26
N THR A 6 0.16 -16.82 -9.93
CA THR A 6 1.44 -16.74 -9.18
C THR A 6 2.23 -18.04 -9.24
N ILE A 7 1.55 -19.20 -9.28
CA ILE A 7 2.20 -20.52 -9.32
C ILE A 7 2.86 -20.77 -10.69
N PHE A 8 2.28 -20.25 -11.79
CA PHE A 8 2.85 -20.42 -13.13
C PHE A 8 4.19 -19.68 -13.32
N PHE A 9 4.38 -18.53 -12.66
CA PHE A 9 5.63 -17.75 -12.77
C PHE A 9 6.78 -18.39 -11.97
N GLN A 10 6.48 -19.04 -10.85
CA GLN A 10 7.46 -19.78 -10.04
C GLN A 10 7.97 -21.05 -10.76
N TYR A 11 7.09 -21.75 -11.49
CA TYR A 11 7.46 -22.99 -12.19
C TYR A 11 8.39 -22.77 -13.41
N LYS A 12 8.22 -21.64 -14.12
CA LYS A 12 9.07 -21.29 -15.28
C LYS A 12 10.51 -20.97 -14.86
N ASN A 13 10.69 -20.32 -13.71
CA ASN A 13 12.02 -20.01 -13.17
C ASN A 13 12.74 -21.26 -12.63
N ILE A 14 12.02 -22.20 -12.02
CA ILE A 14 12.55 -23.50 -11.57
C ILE A 14 13.00 -24.37 -12.75
N HIS A 15 12.22 -24.42 -13.83
CA HIS A 15 12.62 -25.17 -15.03
C HIS A 15 13.86 -24.58 -15.69
N LEU A 16 13.98 -23.25 -15.74
CA LEU A 16 15.18 -22.57 -16.24
C LEU A 16 16.40 -22.92 -15.36
N PHE A 17 16.24 -22.91 -14.03
CA PHE A 17 17.29 -23.27 -13.08
C PHE A 17 17.82 -24.69 -13.32
N PHE A 18 16.95 -25.67 -13.55
CA PHE A 18 17.38 -27.06 -13.86
C PHE A 18 18.09 -27.20 -15.21
N ILE A 19 17.74 -26.37 -16.21
CA ILE A 19 18.46 -26.33 -17.50
C ILE A 19 19.87 -25.76 -17.30
N PHE A 20 20.00 -24.66 -16.55
CA PHE A 20 21.30 -24.09 -16.23
C PHE A 20 22.17 -25.05 -15.41
N LEU A 21 21.59 -25.78 -14.44
CA LEU A 21 22.30 -26.78 -13.65
C LEU A 21 22.79 -27.96 -14.50
N LYS A 22 21.98 -28.42 -15.46
CA LYS A 22 22.40 -29.48 -16.40
C LYS A 22 23.50 -29.00 -17.35
N CYS A 23 23.40 -27.78 -17.89
CA CYS A 23 24.47 -27.20 -18.72
C CYS A 23 25.77 -27.01 -17.93
N TYR A 24 25.68 -26.60 -16.66
CA TYR A 24 26.83 -26.45 -15.78
C TYR A 24 27.55 -27.79 -15.54
N VAL A 25 26.80 -28.85 -15.23
CA VAL A 25 27.36 -30.20 -15.04
C VAL A 25 27.91 -30.77 -16.36
N ALA A 26 27.28 -30.50 -17.50
CA ALA A 26 27.77 -30.93 -18.81
C ALA A 26 29.10 -30.23 -19.18
N MET A 27 29.23 -28.92 -18.92
CA MET A 27 30.48 -28.19 -19.12
C MET A 27 31.62 -28.70 -18.24
N LEU A 28 31.32 -29.16 -17.03
CA LEU A 28 32.32 -29.76 -16.13
C LEU A 28 32.88 -31.10 -16.65
N SER A 29 32.17 -31.78 -17.56
CA SER A 29 32.59 -33.10 -18.08
C SER A 29 33.58 -33.04 -19.26
N SER A 30 33.81 -31.87 -19.87
CA SER A 30 34.57 -31.75 -21.13
C SER A 30 35.77 -30.81 -21.09
N ILE A 31 36.17 -30.30 -19.91
CA ILE A 31 37.31 -29.39 -19.79
C ILE A 31 38.46 -30.13 -19.11
N SER A 32 39.54 -30.35 -19.87
CA SER A 32 40.79 -30.94 -19.38
C SER A 32 41.23 -30.31 -18.06
N PHE A 33 41.35 -31.17 -17.05
CA PHE A 33 41.45 -30.92 -15.61
C PHE A 33 42.66 -30.09 -15.13
N ILE A 34 43.44 -29.46 -16.02
CA ILE A 34 44.75 -28.89 -15.68
C ILE A 34 44.79 -27.35 -15.76
N PHE A 35 43.90 -26.70 -16.53
CA PHE A 35 43.88 -25.23 -16.65
C PHE A 35 43.03 -24.50 -15.59
N PHE A 36 42.28 -25.23 -14.76
CA PHE A 36 41.21 -24.63 -13.93
C PHE A 36 41.68 -24.08 -12.57
N MET A 37 42.84 -24.51 -12.06
CA MET A 37 43.24 -24.19 -10.68
C MET A 37 43.70 -22.74 -10.43
N LYS A 38 43.86 -21.90 -11.47
CA LYS A 38 44.22 -20.48 -11.28
C LYS A 38 43.01 -19.54 -11.25
N TYR A 39 41.91 -19.92 -11.91
CA TYR A 39 40.75 -19.05 -12.10
C TYR A 39 39.49 -19.54 -11.37
N PHE A 40 39.49 -20.78 -10.84
CA PHE A 40 38.36 -21.33 -10.09
C PHE A 40 38.08 -20.57 -8.78
N LEU A 41 39.13 -20.07 -8.10
CA LEU A 41 38.96 -19.27 -6.88
C LEU A 41 38.23 -17.94 -7.18
N PHE A 42 38.44 -17.37 -8.37
CA PHE A 42 37.78 -16.12 -8.80
C PHE A 42 36.32 -16.34 -9.22
N ILE A 43 35.99 -17.50 -9.79
CA ILE A 43 34.63 -17.83 -10.23
C ILE A 43 33.73 -18.17 -9.02
N LEU A 44 34.29 -18.74 -7.96
CA LEU A 44 33.56 -19.08 -6.73
C LEU A 44 33.22 -17.86 -5.84
N LEU A 45 33.97 -16.76 -5.96
CA LEU A 45 33.77 -15.53 -5.19
C LEU A 45 32.76 -14.54 -5.82
N LEU A 46 32.38 -14.75 -7.08
CA LEU A 46 31.50 -13.85 -7.83
C LEU A 46 30.00 -13.89 -7.45
N PRO A 47 29.40 -15.02 -7.01
CA PRO A 47 27.95 -15.05 -6.73
C PRO A 47 27.55 -14.39 -5.39
N LEU A 48 28.49 -14.03 -4.52
CA LEU A 48 28.21 -13.31 -3.26
C LEU A 48 27.89 -11.83 -3.44
N ALA A 49 28.17 -11.26 -4.62
CA ALA A 49 27.89 -9.84 -4.92
C ALA A 49 26.42 -9.59 -5.33
N PHE A 50 25.63 -10.63 -5.63
CA PHE A 50 24.22 -10.51 -6.01
C PHE A 50 23.24 -10.66 -4.84
N LEU A 51 23.73 -10.74 -3.59
CA LEU A 51 22.90 -10.59 -2.38
C LEU A 51 22.75 -9.11 -1.95
N SER A 52 23.13 -8.17 -2.83
CA SER A 52 22.99 -6.73 -2.64
C SER A 52 21.52 -6.31 -2.77
N CYS A 53 21.03 -5.63 -1.73
CA CYS A 53 19.70 -5.06 -1.54
C CYS A 53 18.54 -6.05 -1.37
N GLN A 54 18.42 -6.61 -0.17
CA GLN A 54 17.12 -6.45 0.50
C GLN A 54 17.00 -4.96 0.81
N ASP A 55 16.29 -4.25 -0.07
CA ASP A 55 15.83 -2.90 0.16
C ASP A 55 14.89 -2.92 1.37
N ASP A 56 15.46 -2.85 2.56
CA ASP A 56 14.76 -2.27 3.70
C ASP A 56 14.80 -0.76 3.51
N ILE A 57 14.10 -0.28 2.47
CA ILE A 57 13.83 1.14 2.31
C ILE A 57 12.82 1.45 3.39
N GLN A 58 13.33 1.84 4.56
CA GLN A 58 12.63 2.71 5.48
C GLN A 58 12.18 3.92 4.66
N THR A 59 10.94 3.87 4.16
CA THR A 59 10.33 4.89 3.31
C THR A 59 10.09 6.14 4.13
N SER A 60 11.16 6.88 4.45
CA SER A 60 11.14 8.16 5.17
C SER A 60 10.35 9.25 4.42
N SER A 61 9.95 9.00 3.17
CA SER A 61 9.06 9.85 2.40
C SER A 61 7.64 9.84 2.97
N PRO A 62 7.08 11.02 3.30
CA PRO A 62 5.67 11.13 3.67
C PRO A 62 4.79 10.50 2.60
N THR A 63 3.83 9.68 2.99
CA THR A 63 2.88 9.05 2.07
C THR A 63 1.46 9.25 2.54
N PHE A 64 0.55 9.38 1.58
CA PHE A 64 -0.88 9.21 1.80
C PHE A 64 -1.47 8.73 0.48
N GLN A 65 -1.83 7.45 0.44
CA GLN A 65 -2.21 6.72 -0.78
C GLN A 65 -3.19 5.60 -0.45
N GLY A 66 -3.86 5.07 -1.48
CA GLY A 66 -4.59 3.82 -1.35
C GLY A 66 -5.00 3.19 -2.69
N LEU A 67 -5.33 1.90 -2.65
CA LEU A 67 -5.79 1.14 -3.81
C LEU A 67 -7.29 1.38 -4.04
N GLN A 68 -7.61 2.23 -5.01
CA GLN A 68 -8.96 2.54 -5.47
C GLN A 68 -9.47 1.46 -6.42
N GLN A 69 -10.70 0.98 -6.18
CA GLN A 69 -11.40 -0.02 -6.99
C GLN A 69 -10.58 -1.31 -7.27
N GLY A 70 -9.58 -1.60 -6.44
CA GLY A 70 -8.77 -2.82 -6.51
C GLY A 70 -7.67 -2.83 -7.59
N ASP A 71 -7.55 -1.84 -8.46
CA ASP A 71 -6.57 -1.83 -9.55
C ASP A 71 -5.85 -0.48 -9.79
N PHE A 72 -6.34 0.62 -9.21
CA PHE A 72 -5.74 1.95 -9.35
C PHE A 72 -5.15 2.44 -8.03
N VAL A 73 -3.83 2.72 -7.98
CA VAL A 73 -3.20 3.29 -6.78
C VAL A 73 -3.29 4.81 -6.82
N TRP A 74 -4.24 5.37 -6.08
CA TRP A 74 -4.33 6.81 -5.84
C TRP A 74 -3.23 7.24 -4.86
N ARG A 75 -2.50 8.31 -5.20
CA ARG A 75 -1.43 8.87 -4.35
C ARG A 75 -1.58 10.38 -4.29
N SER A 76 -1.76 10.90 -3.08
CA SER A 76 -1.79 12.35 -2.88
C SER A 76 -0.44 12.99 -3.24
N THR A 77 -0.49 14.09 -3.99
CA THR A 77 0.65 14.98 -4.25
C THR A 77 0.76 16.07 -3.18
N VAL A 78 -0.38 16.49 -2.63
CA VAL A 78 -0.50 17.42 -1.50
C VAL A 78 -1.24 16.72 -0.37
N ARG A 79 -0.75 16.86 0.86
CA ARG A 79 -1.29 16.18 2.04
C ARG A 79 -1.02 16.99 3.30
N THR A 80 -1.99 17.03 4.19
CA THR A 80 -1.93 17.75 5.46
C THR A 80 -2.77 17.03 6.51
N ALA A 81 -2.44 17.22 7.78
CA ALA A 81 -3.28 16.82 8.88
C ALA A 81 -3.42 17.96 9.89
N THR A 82 -4.58 18.10 10.52
CA THR A 82 -4.86 19.10 11.54
C THR A 82 -5.49 18.44 12.75
N VAL A 83 -5.02 18.80 13.94
CA VAL A 83 -5.64 18.43 15.21
C VAL A 83 -6.32 19.69 15.75
N GLN A 84 -7.65 19.69 15.77
CA GLN A 84 -8.40 20.85 16.20
C GLN A 84 -8.35 21.02 17.73
N SER A 85 -8.72 22.19 18.24
CA SER A 85 -8.84 22.43 19.68
C SER A 85 -9.87 21.53 20.38
N SER A 86 -10.82 20.98 19.62
CA SER A 86 -11.79 19.96 20.08
C SER A 86 -11.18 18.55 20.20
N GLY A 87 -9.96 18.33 19.72
CA GLY A 87 -9.31 17.02 19.64
C GLY A 87 -9.51 16.31 18.29
N VAL A 88 -10.46 16.75 17.47
CA VAL A 88 -10.77 16.14 16.16
C VAL A 88 -9.54 16.17 15.25
N LEU A 89 -9.17 15.01 14.72
CA LEU A 89 -8.09 14.85 13.75
C LEU A 89 -8.68 14.82 12.34
N SER A 90 -8.27 15.77 11.50
CA SER A 90 -8.62 15.81 10.08
C SER A 90 -7.38 15.60 9.23
N ILE A 91 -7.36 14.55 8.42
CA ILE A 91 -6.31 14.25 7.43
C ILE A 91 -6.88 14.53 6.05
N SER A 92 -6.18 15.32 5.24
CA SER A 92 -6.58 15.65 3.87
C SER A 92 -5.45 15.38 2.89
N GLY A 93 -5.80 14.90 1.70
CA GLY A 93 -4.86 14.65 0.61
C GLY A 93 -5.53 14.81 -0.74
N SER A 94 -4.77 15.31 -1.72
CA SER A 94 -5.24 15.49 -3.10
C SER A 94 -4.12 15.16 -4.09
N ASP A 95 -4.49 14.59 -5.24
CA ASP A 95 -3.60 14.43 -6.39
C ASP A 95 -3.85 15.47 -7.51
N GLY A 96 -4.77 16.41 -7.27
CA GLY A 96 -5.24 17.41 -8.23
C GLY A 96 -6.54 17.03 -8.96
N TYR A 97 -6.96 15.78 -8.90
CA TYR A 97 -8.20 15.27 -9.49
C TYR A 97 -9.16 14.71 -8.44
N GLY A 98 -8.63 13.89 -7.54
CA GLY A 98 -9.30 13.31 -6.40
C GLY A 98 -8.82 13.92 -5.09
N THR A 99 -9.75 14.18 -4.17
CA THR A 99 -9.44 14.68 -2.82
C THR A 99 -10.04 13.76 -1.76
N MET A 100 -9.21 13.25 -0.86
CA MET A 100 -9.62 12.46 0.29
C MET A 100 -9.59 13.31 1.56
N ILE A 101 -10.60 13.17 2.40
CA ILE A 101 -10.65 13.73 3.76
C ILE A 101 -11.04 12.61 4.72
N ILE A 102 -10.21 12.38 5.74
CA ILE A 102 -10.47 11.47 6.85
C ILE A 102 -10.67 12.34 8.10
N SER A 103 -11.77 12.17 8.80
CA SER A 103 -12.08 12.86 10.06
C SER A 103 -12.25 11.83 11.18
N LEU A 104 -11.42 11.92 12.22
CA LEU A 104 -11.48 11.08 13.41
C LEU A 104 -11.88 11.94 14.62
N PRO A 105 -12.66 11.40 15.57
CA PRO A 105 -13.13 12.17 16.74
C PRO A 105 -12.00 12.62 17.66
N GLU A 106 -10.84 11.94 17.61
CA GLU A 106 -9.66 12.28 18.40
C GLU A 106 -8.35 11.92 17.68
N ALA A 107 -7.25 12.57 18.07
CA ALA A 107 -5.89 12.27 17.60
C ALA A 107 -5.19 11.25 18.51
N ALA A 108 -5.80 10.09 18.73
CA ALA A 108 -5.27 9.03 19.60
C ALA A 108 -5.02 7.72 18.85
N VAL A 109 -3.96 7.00 19.21
CA VAL A 109 -3.69 5.67 18.64
C VAL A 109 -4.89 4.76 18.92
N GLY A 110 -5.42 4.13 17.88
CA GLY A 110 -6.67 3.39 18.00
C GLY A 110 -7.25 2.96 16.66
N VAL A 111 -8.37 2.26 16.77
CA VAL A 111 -9.14 1.73 15.64
C VAL A 111 -10.49 2.44 15.61
N TYR A 112 -10.80 3.03 14.47
CA TYR A 112 -11.95 3.90 14.25
C TYR A 112 -12.86 3.30 13.19
N THR A 113 -14.04 2.84 13.60
CA THR A 113 -15.06 2.30 12.69
C THR A 113 -15.65 3.42 11.83
N LEU A 114 -15.86 3.12 10.56
CA LEU A 114 -16.53 3.99 9.59
C LEU A 114 -17.89 3.41 9.24
N GLY A 115 -18.84 4.28 8.91
CA GLY A 115 -20.14 3.90 8.40
C GLY A 115 -21.21 4.94 8.72
N GLN A 116 -22.42 4.74 8.21
CA GLN A 116 -23.54 5.64 8.48
C GLN A 116 -23.81 5.77 9.99
N GLY A 117 -23.73 7.00 10.50
CA GLY A 117 -23.94 7.33 11.91
C GLY A 117 -22.70 7.21 12.80
N GLU A 118 -21.57 6.73 12.27
CA GLU A 118 -20.30 6.71 13.00
C GLU A 118 -19.69 8.11 13.09
N LEU A 119 -18.98 8.38 14.19
CA LEU A 119 -18.28 9.66 14.40
C LEU A 119 -17.09 9.85 13.47
N SER A 120 -16.47 8.74 13.06
CA SER A 120 -15.34 8.74 12.15
C SER A 120 -15.84 8.68 10.71
N THR A 121 -15.28 9.52 9.85
CA THR A 121 -15.75 9.65 8.47
C THR A 121 -14.58 9.68 7.50
N ILE A 122 -14.83 9.15 6.30
CA ILE A 122 -14.01 9.38 5.12
C ILE A 122 -14.91 9.86 3.98
N THR A 123 -14.44 10.89 3.29
CA THR A 123 -14.98 11.34 2.00
C THR A 123 -13.90 11.31 0.93
N PHE A 124 -14.30 10.98 -0.29
CA PHE A 124 -13.48 11.14 -1.49
C PHE A 124 -14.27 11.91 -2.55
N THR A 125 -13.70 12.99 -3.09
CA THR A 125 -14.35 13.82 -4.11
C THR A 125 -13.56 13.78 -5.41
N GLU A 126 -14.24 13.46 -6.51
CA GLU A 126 -13.70 13.49 -7.87
C GLU A 126 -14.66 14.23 -8.80
N GLY A 127 -14.19 15.33 -9.39
CA GLY A 127 -15.04 16.25 -10.16
C GLY A 127 -16.16 16.84 -9.30
N ILE A 128 -17.42 16.54 -9.64
CA ILE A 128 -18.62 16.99 -8.90
C ILE A 128 -19.18 15.93 -7.95
N THR A 129 -18.65 14.71 -7.97
CA THR A 129 -19.18 13.59 -7.17
C THR A 129 -18.37 13.48 -5.89
N THR A 130 -19.06 13.44 -4.75
CA THR A 130 -18.45 13.14 -3.45
C THR A 130 -18.99 11.82 -2.93
N TYR A 131 -18.08 10.89 -2.68
CA TYR A 131 -18.37 9.62 -2.04
C TYR A 131 -18.12 9.76 -0.54
N SER A 132 -19.01 9.21 0.28
CA SER A 132 -18.91 9.25 1.73
C SER A 132 -19.21 7.89 2.34
N THR A 133 -18.46 7.56 3.39
CA THR A 133 -18.75 6.42 4.29
C THR A 133 -20.03 6.60 5.10
N GLN A 134 -20.59 7.81 5.14
CA GLN A 134 -21.88 8.09 5.78
C GLN A 134 -23.09 7.72 4.89
N ASN A 135 -22.84 7.39 3.63
CA ASN A 135 -23.87 7.05 2.66
C ASN A 135 -23.89 5.53 2.43
N ASN A 136 -25.10 4.98 2.34
CA ASN A 136 -25.34 3.57 2.04
C ASN A 136 -25.80 3.41 0.60
N GLY A 137 -25.45 2.29 -0.02
CA GLY A 137 -25.82 1.95 -1.37
C GLY A 137 -27.26 1.48 -1.48
N THR A 138 -27.91 1.80 -2.60
CA THR A 138 -29.22 1.27 -2.97
C THR A 138 -29.13 0.04 -3.89
N GLU A 139 -27.94 -0.20 -4.46
CA GLU A 139 -27.65 -1.28 -5.42
C GLU A 139 -26.34 -2.03 -5.07
N PHE A 140 -26.16 -3.24 -5.66
CA PHE A 140 -24.95 -4.08 -5.57
C PHE A 140 -23.68 -3.29 -5.99
N PRO A 141 -22.46 -3.50 -5.43
CA PRO A 141 -21.90 -4.73 -4.82
C PRO A 141 -21.90 -4.84 -3.30
N VAL A 142 -21.99 -3.72 -2.61
CA VAL A 142 -22.12 -3.63 -1.15
C VAL A 142 -23.34 -2.73 -0.89
N TYR A 143 -24.00 -2.83 0.25
CA TYR A 143 -25.14 -1.93 0.55
C TYR A 143 -24.79 -0.88 1.59
N LEU A 144 -23.66 -1.05 2.25
CA LEU A 144 -23.24 -0.20 3.36
C LEU A 144 -21.99 0.60 2.97
N GLY A 145 -22.03 1.89 3.27
CA GLY A 145 -20.80 2.63 3.52
C GLY A 145 -20.23 2.11 4.82
N ASP A 146 -19.01 1.61 4.79
CA ASP A 146 -18.35 1.01 5.94
C ASP A 146 -16.83 1.10 5.80
N GLY A 147 -16.12 0.66 6.83
CA GLY A 147 -14.67 0.58 6.79
C GLY A 147 -14.05 0.85 8.14
N GLN A 148 -12.76 1.16 8.11
CA GLN A 148 -11.98 1.41 9.30
C GLN A 148 -10.78 2.30 9.00
N VAL A 149 -10.43 3.13 9.98
CA VAL A 149 -9.12 3.78 10.06
C VAL A 149 -8.40 3.23 11.28
N THR A 150 -7.16 2.79 11.12
CA THR A 150 -6.27 2.46 12.22
C THR A 150 -5.20 3.53 12.32
N LEU A 151 -5.23 4.31 13.40
CA LEU A 151 -4.16 5.25 13.73
C LEU A 151 -3.12 4.49 14.55
N GLU A 152 -1.97 4.17 13.94
CA GLU A 152 -0.92 3.34 14.54
C GLU A 152 0.04 4.17 15.40
N GLU A 153 0.33 5.40 15.00
CA GLU A 153 1.25 6.28 15.72
C GLU A 153 0.80 7.74 15.64
N VAL A 154 0.91 8.42 16.79
CA VAL A 154 0.82 9.88 16.90
C VAL A 154 2.10 10.36 17.59
N ASN A 155 3.07 10.82 16.81
CA ASN A 155 4.34 11.32 17.34
C ASN A 155 4.23 12.81 17.66
N THR A 156 4.16 13.13 18.94
CA THR A 156 4.01 14.51 19.42
C THR A 156 5.29 15.34 19.31
N VAL A 157 6.46 14.70 19.18
CA VAL A 157 7.77 15.35 19.08
C VAL A 157 8.04 15.77 17.64
N SER A 158 7.94 14.83 16.68
CA SER A 158 8.11 15.14 15.25
C SER A 158 6.85 15.70 14.59
N LYS A 159 5.71 15.68 15.30
CA LYS A 159 4.39 16.08 14.80
C LYS A 159 3.97 15.29 13.57
N THR A 160 4.10 13.96 13.63
CA THR A 160 3.83 13.05 12.52
C THR A 160 2.84 11.95 12.90
N LEU A 161 2.08 11.49 11.91
CA LEU A 161 1.09 10.42 12.02
C LEU A 161 1.49 9.22 11.17
N LYS A 162 1.12 8.03 11.62
CA LYS A 162 1.18 6.78 10.87
C LYS A 162 -0.11 6.00 11.04
N GLY A 163 -0.62 5.41 9.96
CA GLY A 163 -1.78 4.55 10.03
C GLY A 163 -2.20 3.98 8.69
N SER A 164 -3.29 3.24 8.74
CA SER A 164 -3.90 2.54 7.59
C SER A 164 -5.41 2.75 7.57
N PHE A 165 -6.02 2.56 6.40
CA PHE A 165 -7.45 2.66 6.23
C PHE A 165 -7.94 1.78 5.09
N TYR A 166 -9.21 1.39 5.16
CA TYR A 166 -9.97 0.86 4.03
C TYR A 166 -11.42 1.30 4.19
N PHE A 167 -12.14 1.48 3.09
CA PHE A 167 -13.55 1.85 3.15
C PHE A 167 -14.32 1.54 1.86
N ASN A 168 -15.62 1.33 2.05
CA ASN A 168 -16.65 1.38 1.03
C ASN A 168 -17.43 2.68 1.20
N SER A 169 -17.79 3.32 0.09
CA SER A 169 -18.48 4.61 0.12
C SER A 169 -19.42 4.77 -1.06
N TYR A 170 -20.41 5.62 -0.87
CA TYR A 170 -21.40 5.95 -1.88
C TYR A 170 -21.56 7.45 -2.05
N ASP A 171 -22.03 7.88 -3.22
CA ASP A 171 -22.59 9.22 -3.37
C ASP A 171 -23.85 9.41 -2.51
N ASP A 172 -24.34 10.64 -2.42
CA ASP A 172 -25.50 11.01 -1.60
C ASP A 172 -26.80 10.31 -2.03
N GLU A 173 -26.91 9.99 -3.32
CA GLU A 173 -28.00 9.23 -3.91
C GLU A 173 -27.90 7.71 -3.66
N GLY A 174 -26.76 7.22 -3.16
CA GLY A 174 -26.51 5.79 -2.96
C GLY A 174 -26.40 5.00 -4.26
N SER A 175 -26.15 5.67 -5.39
CA SER A 175 -26.19 5.11 -6.74
C SER A 175 -24.80 4.83 -7.31
N LYS A 176 -23.77 5.58 -6.87
CA LYS A 176 -22.39 5.39 -7.30
C LYS A 176 -21.55 4.88 -6.14
N TYR A 177 -20.80 3.82 -6.41
CA TYR A 177 -19.95 3.14 -5.45
C TYR A 177 -18.47 3.45 -5.70
N LEU A 178 -17.73 3.66 -4.60
CA LEU A 178 -16.27 3.81 -4.61
C LEU A 178 -15.66 3.11 -3.40
N ASN A 179 -14.61 2.33 -3.65
CA ASN A 179 -13.87 1.59 -2.64
C ASN A 179 -12.39 1.93 -2.65
N PHE A 180 -11.81 1.93 -1.45
CA PHE A 180 -10.38 1.90 -1.20
C PHE A 180 -10.07 0.70 -0.30
N SER A 181 -9.30 -0.27 -0.80
CA SER A 181 -9.06 -1.54 -0.09
C SER A 181 -7.75 -1.61 0.69
N GLU A 182 -6.74 -0.81 0.30
CA GLU A 182 -5.40 -0.83 0.88
C GLU A 182 -4.86 0.60 1.03
N GLY A 183 -5.34 1.33 2.03
CA GLY A 183 -4.94 2.71 2.31
C GLY A 183 -3.88 2.83 3.40
N VAL A 184 -2.90 3.72 3.20
CA VAL A 184 -1.86 4.03 4.19
C VAL A 184 -1.53 5.52 4.22
N PHE A 185 -1.22 6.03 5.41
CA PHE A 185 -0.53 7.30 5.61
C PHE A 185 0.68 7.09 6.53
N TYR A 186 1.82 7.64 6.14
CA TYR A 186 3.10 7.43 6.82
C TYR A 186 3.87 8.73 6.86
N ASN A 187 4.52 9.01 8.00
CA ASN A 187 5.28 10.24 8.23
C ASN A 187 4.49 11.50 7.82
N LEU A 188 3.18 11.48 8.06
CA LEU A 188 2.27 12.55 7.66
C LEU A 188 2.30 13.63 8.74
N ARG A 189 2.80 14.82 8.41
CA ARG A 189 2.88 15.92 9.36
C ARG A 189 1.49 16.46 9.71
N TYR A 190 1.27 16.72 11.00
CA TYR A 190 0.09 17.42 11.48
C TYR A 190 0.43 18.76 12.14
N ILE A 191 -0.55 19.65 12.18
CA ILE A 191 -0.51 20.93 12.90
C ILE A 191 -1.65 20.99 13.93
N ASP A 192 -1.42 21.71 15.03
CA ASP A 192 -2.43 22.01 16.06
C ASP A 192 -3.12 23.36 15.76
#